data_AF-A0A944E0F2-F1
#
_entry.id   AF-A0A944E0F2-F1
#
_cell.length_a   1.000
_cell.length_b   1.000
_cell.length_c   1.000
_cell.angle_alpha   90.00
_cell.angle_beta   90.00
_cell.angle_gamma   90.00
#
_symmetry.space_group_name_H-M   'P 1'
#
loop_
_entity.id
_entity.type
_entity.pdbx_description
1 polymer ?
#
loop_
_entity_poly.entity_id
_entity_poly.type
_entity_poly.pdbx_seq_one_letter_code
_entity_poly.pdbx_strand_id
1 'polypeptide(L)'
;MSEQQKHRDETPATVEQIAAAMSALGMYHGENTPKEHAEEAARLGGPDAYRVRMVNALLGVVQTEAALADGVKLDDDAHHAAWEQQLTAAGAGLDEDPAKRVEFIRWQVLRAGTPLRLMAQNREVGPIPLAAAHAATGLHTLLGVIAASQGAVATGDVATLAAQVEQLQAAREALETAIGNTDLLLDMLKSVGL
;
A
#
# COMPACT_ATOMS: atom_id res chain seq x y z
N MET A 1 21.42 16.57 0.89
CA MET A 1 20.76 15.80 1.96
C MET A 1 19.84 14.81 1.27
N SER A 2 19.98 13.50 1.52
CA SER A 2 19.14 12.49 0.85
C SER A 2 17.69 12.61 1.32
N GLU A 3 16.71 12.20 0.52
CA GLU A 3 15.28 12.17 0.90
C GLU A 3 15.02 11.31 2.15
N GLN A 4 15.82 10.27 2.37
CA GLN A 4 15.86 9.49 3.63
C GLN A 4 16.16 10.36 4.86
N GLN A 5 16.80 11.52 4.68
CA GLN A 5 17.15 12.44 5.74
C GLN A 5 16.07 13.50 5.99
N LYS A 6 15.18 13.76 5.01
CA LYS A 6 13.99 14.62 5.20
C LYS A 6 12.85 13.88 5.93
N HIS A 7 12.68 12.57 5.71
CA HIS A 7 11.73 11.76 6.49
C HIS A 7 12.14 11.56 7.96
N ARG A 8 13.36 11.95 8.35
CA ARG A 8 13.85 11.88 9.74
C ARG A 8 13.44 13.06 10.62
N ASP A 9 12.92 14.15 10.05
CA ASP A 9 12.52 15.34 10.83
C ASP A 9 11.07 15.25 11.36
N GLU A 10 10.29 14.25 10.93
CA GLU A 10 8.98 13.96 11.52
C GLU A 10 9.16 13.03 12.71
N THR A 11 8.97 13.57 13.92
CA THR A 11 8.94 12.74 15.13
C THR A 11 7.72 11.85 15.05
N PRO A 12 7.87 10.52 14.95
CA PRO A 12 6.72 9.65 14.83
C PRO A 12 5.91 9.64 16.13
N ALA A 13 4.60 9.42 16.02
CA ALA A 13 3.73 9.32 17.19
C ALA A 13 4.22 8.24 18.16
N THR A 14 4.11 8.53 19.47
CA THR A 14 4.42 7.57 20.54
C THR A 14 3.35 6.48 20.61
N VAL A 15 3.66 5.37 21.25
CA VAL A 15 2.69 4.26 21.44
C VAL A 15 1.49 4.70 22.25
N GLU A 16 1.65 5.64 23.20
CA GLU A 16 0.57 6.20 24.00
C GLU A 16 -0.36 7.09 23.17
N GLN A 17 0.18 7.85 22.21
CA GLN A 17 -0.60 8.65 21.28
C GLN A 17 -1.38 7.75 20.31
N ILE A 18 -0.76 6.68 19.82
CA ILE A 18 -1.42 5.69 18.96
C ILE A 18 -2.53 4.98 19.74
N ALA A 19 -2.27 4.55 20.97
CA ALA A 19 -3.26 3.92 21.85
C ALA A 19 -4.44 4.85 22.16
N ALA A 20 -4.17 6.15 22.42
CA ALA A 20 -5.21 7.14 22.62
C ALA A 20 -6.11 7.31 21.39
N ALA A 21 -5.52 7.35 20.18
CA ALA A 21 -6.28 7.39 18.94
C ALA A 21 -7.12 6.12 18.74
N MET A 22 -6.54 4.95 18.98
CA MET A 22 -7.28 3.68 18.94
C MET A 22 -8.39 3.63 19.99
N SER A 23 -8.19 4.18 21.19
CA SER A 23 -9.19 4.24 22.25
C SER A 23 -10.35 5.16 21.88
N ALA A 24 -10.08 6.31 21.25
CA ALA A 24 -11.09 7.20 20.71
C ALA A 24 -11.96 6.55 19.63
N LEU A 25 -11.40 5.59 18.89
CA LEU A 25 -12.11 4.77 17.91
C LEU A 25 -12.73 3.49 18.53
N GLY A 26 -12.65 3.32 19.85
CA GLY A 26 -13.22 2.15 20.56
C GLY A 26 -12.43 0.85 20.39
N MET A 27 -11.18 0.90 19.92
CA MET A 27 -10.36 -0.26 19.55
C MET A 27 -9.26 -0.61 20.56
N TYR A 28 -9.02 0.27 21.55
CA TYR A 28 -8.07 0.03 22.62
C TYR A 28 -8.74 0.22 23.98
N HIS A 29 -8.67 -0.83 24.82
CA HIS A 29 -9.30 -0.90 26.14
C HIS A 29 -8.28 -1.05 27.28
N GLY A 30 -6.99 -0.96 26.97
CA GLY A 30 -5.93 -0.93 27.98
C GLY A 30 -5.91 0.38 28.75
N GLU A 31 -5.08 0.43 29.79
CA GLU A 31 -4.94 1.62 30.64
C GLU A 31 -4.11 2.72 29.96
N ASN A 32 -3.44 2.41 28.84
CA ASN A 32 -2.58 3.32 28.09
C ASN A 32 -1.41 3.84 28.95
N THR A 33 -0.73 2.91 29.63
CA THR A 33 0.41 3.24 30.51
C THR A 33 1.73 2.79 29.90
N PRO A 34 2.85 3.49 30.19
CA PRO A 34 4.17 3.07 29.71
C PRO A 34 4.55 1.65 30.14
N LYS A 35 4.10 1.22 31.32
CA LYS A 35 4.36 -0.13 31.84
C LYS A 35 3.67 -1.19 30.99
N GLU A 36 2.38 -1.01 30.71
CA GLU A 36 1.60 -1.92 29.85
C GLU A 36 2.24 -2.04 28.46
N HIS A 37 2.63 -0.92 27.86
CA HIS A 37 3.29 -0.89 26.56
C HIS A 37 4.67 -1.58 26.58
N ALA A 38 5.45 -1.41 27.65
CA ALA A 38 6.74 -2.07 27.80
C ALA A 38 6.61 -3.60 27.92
N GLU A 39 5.63 -4.07 28.69
CA GLU A 39 5.34 -5.50 28.86
C GLU A 39 4.89 -6.13 27.53
N GLU A 40 3.97 -5.47 26.81
CA GLU A 40 3.48 -5.95 25.53
C GLU A 40 4.55 -5.88 24.43
N ALA A 41 5.38 -4.84 24.44
CA ALA A 41 6.55 -4.75 23.57
C ALA A 41 7.51 -5.91 23.79
N ALA A 42 7.82 -6.28 25.04
CA ALA A 42 8.67 -7.42 25.35
C ALA A 42 8.09 -8.74 24.80
N ARG A 43 6.77 -8.93 24.91
CA ARG A 43 6.07 -10.11 24.39
C ARG A 43 6.10 -10.22 22.86
N LEU A 44 6.09 -9.08 22.16
CA LEU A 44 5.96 -9.01 20.69
C LEU A 44 7.29 -8.92 19.94
N GLY A 45 8.42 -9.04 20.65
CA GLY A 45 9.76 -9.00 20.05
C GLY A 45 10.41 -7.61 20.04
N GLY A 46 9.92 -6.68 20.86
CA GLY A 46 10.54 -5.39 21.14
C GLY A 46 9.65 -4.18 20.79
N PRO A 47 10.09 -2.96 21.18
CA PRO A 47 9.33 -1.73 20.98
C PRO A 47 8.96 -1.45 19.52
N ASP A 48 9.86 -1.71 18.57
CA ASP A 48 9.60 -1.45 17.15
C ASP A 48 8.55 -2.40 16.57
N ALA A 49 8.63 -3.70 16.89
CA ALA A 49 7.65 -4.69 16.45
C ALA A 49 6.26 -4.37 17.01
N TYR A 50 6.19 -3.94 18.27
CA TYR A 50 4.96 -3.49 18.89
C TYR A 50 4.39 -2.24 18.24
N ARG A 51 5.22 -1.21 18.07
CA ARG A 51 4.80 0.05 17.42
C ARG A 51 4.28 -0.19 16.01
N VAL A 52 4.98 -0.99 15.21
CA VAL A 52 4.52 -1.37 13.86
C VAL A 52 3.15 -2.03 13.92
N ARG A 53 2.93 -2.99 14.84
CA ARG A 53 1.62 -3.64 15.02
C ARG A 53 0.52 -2.65 15.41
N MET A 54 0.77 -1.76 16.36
CA MET A 54 -0.22 -0.76 16.78
C MET A 54 -0.60 0.19 15.66
N VAL A 55 0.38 0.76 14.93
CA VAL A 55 0.10 1.64 13.79
C VAL A 55 -0.67 0.91 12.70
N ASN A 56 -0.36 -0.37 12.45
CA ASN A 56 -1.09 -1.18 11.48
C ASN A 56 -2.53 -1.47 11.91
N ALA A 57 -2.77 -1.71 13.19
CA ALA A 57 -4.11 -1.88 13.73
C ALA A 57 -4.92 -0.58 13.57
N LEU A 58 -4.36 0.56 13.97
CA LEU A 58 -4.99 1.87 13.78
C LEU A 58 -5.30 2.15 12.30
N LEU A 59 -4.34 1.88 11.40
CA LEU A 59 -4.52 2.06 9.97
C LEU A 59 -5.70 1.23 9.44
N GLY A 60 -5.79 -0.06 9.80
CA GLY A 60 -6.89 -0.92 9.34
C GLY A 60 -8.27 -0.42 9.80
N VAL A 61 -8.36 0.11 11.02
CA VAL A 61 -9.60 0.70 11.55
C VAL A 61 -9.97 1.96 10.76
N VAL A 62 -9.03 2.89 10.58
CA VAL A 62 -9.27 4.13 9.82
C VAL A 62 -9.61 3.84 8.36
N GLN A 63 -8.99 2.81 7.76
CA GLN A 63 -9.34 2.35 6.40
C GLN A 63 -10.75 1.76 6.34
N THR A 64 -11.20 1.08 7.39
CA THR A 64 -12.58 0.57 7.46
C THR A 64 -13.58 1.72 7.53
N GLU A 65 -13.32 2.73 8.36
CA GLU A 65 -14.14 3.94 8.42
C GLU A 65 -14.18 4.69 7.08
N ALA A 66 -13.03 4.81 6.40
CA ALA A 66 -12.95 5.42 5.07
C ALA A 66 -13.80 4.63 4.05
N ALA A 67 -13.71 3.30 4.04
CA ALA A 67 -14.51 2.46 3.15
C ALA A 67 -16.02 2.57 3.42
N LEU A 68 -16.43 2.76 4.69
CA LEU A 68 -17.82 3.02 5.04
C LEU A 68 -18.28 4.40 4.56
N ALA A 69 -17.41 5.42 4.68
CA ALA A 69 -17.69 6.77 4.20
C ALA A 69 -17.82 6.83 2.66
N ASP A 70 -16.99 6.07 1.93
CA ASP A 70 -17.06 5.93 0.47
C ASP A 70 -18.34 5.23 -0.02
N GLY A 71 -19.12 4.61 0.88
CA GLY A 71 -20.42 4.02 0.54
C GLY A 71 -21.52 5.04 0.24
N VAL A 72 -21.28 6.33 0.49
CA VAL A 72 -22.23 7.40 0.20
C VAL A 72 -22.21 7.77 -1.28
N LYS A 73 -23.39 8.01 -1.87
CA LYS A 73 -23.47 8.46 -3.27
C LYS A 73 -22.98 9.91 -3.38
N LEU A 74 -21.75 10.07 -3.86
CA LEU A 74 -21.16 11.34 -4.26
C LEU A 74 -21.15 11.47 -5.79
N ASP A 75 -20.95 12.68 -6.28
CA ASP A 75 -20.50 12.86 -7.66
C ASP A 75 -19.01 12.51 -7.80
N ASP A 76 -18.55 12.35 -9.05
CA ASP A 76 -17.19 11.89 -9.33
C ASP A 76 -16.12 12.88 -8.83
N ASP A 77 -16.40 14.19 -8.89
CA ASP A 77 -15.47 15.23 -8.44
C ASP A 77 -15.29 15.20 -6.91
N ALA A 78 -16.39 15.06 -6.16
CA ALA A 78 -16.34 14.93 -4.71
C ALA A 78 -15.66 13.63 -4.27
N HIS A 79 -15.86 12.53 -5.01
CA HIS A 79 -15.12 11.29 -4.75
C HIS A 79 -13.62 11.44 -4.98
N HIS A 80 -13.22 12.01 -6.12
CA HIS A 80 -11.81 12.23 -6.41
C HIS A 80 -11.15 13.17 -5.37
N ALA A 81 -11.85 14.23 -4.95
CA ALA A 81 -11.37 15.13 -3.90
C ALA A 81 -11.18 14.41 -2.56
N ALA A 82 -12.08 13.48 -2.20
CA ALA A 82 -11.93 12.68 -0.98
C ALA A 82 -10.71 11.75 -1.06
N TRP A 83 -10.46 11.11 -2.19
CA TRP A 83 -9.26 10.28 -2.38
C TRP A 83 -7.97 11.12 -2.39
N GLU A 84 -8.01 12.32 -2.97
CA GLU A 84 -6.90 13.28 -2.91
C GLU A 84 -6.61 13.74 -1.48
N GLN A 85 -7.64 13.85 -0.63
CA GLN A 85 -7.46 14.21 0.77
C GLN A 85 -6.65 13.15 1.54
N GLN A 86 -6.77 11.87 1.18
CA GLN A 86 -5.91 10.81 1.75
C GLN A 86 -4.43 11.06 1.42
N LEU A 87 -4.14 11.40 0.17
CA LEU A 87 -2.78 11.69 -0.27
C LEU A 87 -2.24 12.94 0.42
N THR A 88 -3.05 14.00 0.48
CA THR A 88 -2.71 15.25 1.20
C THR A 88 -2.41 14.98 2.67
N ALA A 89 -3.26 14.21 3.37
CA ALA A 89 -3.05 13.86 4.77
C ALA A 89 -1.79 13.01 5.02
N ALA A 90 -1.34 12.26 4.01
CA ALA A 90 -0.09 11.50 4.04
C ALA A 90 1.15 12.32 3.65
N GLY A 91 1.02 13.62 3.37
CA GLY A 91 2.12 14.46 2.86
C GLY A 91 2.54 14.08 1.42
N ALA A 92 1.59 13.56 0.64
CA ALA A 92 1.73 13.03 -0.71
C ALA A 92 0.73 13.69 -1.70
N GLY A 93 0.18 14.85 -1.32
CA GLY A 93 -0.77 15.62 -2.12
C GLY A 93 -0.14 16.23 -3.38
N LEU A 94 -0.96 16.87 -4.22
CA LEU A 94 -0.52 17.48 -5.48
C LEU A 94 0.55 18.58 -5.32
N ASP A 95 0.53 19.31 -4.21
CA ASP A 95 1.47 20.40 -3.93
C ASP A 95 2.79 19.92 -3.31
N GLU A 96 2.91 18.62 -3.05
CA GLU A 96 4.08 17.98 -2.45
C GLU A 96 5.02 17.42 -3.52
N ASP A 97 6.13 16.83 -3.07
CA ASP A 97 7.08 16.14 -3.93
C ASP A 97 6.41 14.96 -4.68
N PRO A 98 6.40 14.93 -6.03
CA PRO A 98 5.81 13.84 -6.78
C PRO A 98 6.44 12.47 -6.48
N ALA A 99 7.71 12.43 -6.04
CA ALA A 99 8.37 11.20 -5.62
C ALA A 99 7.66 10.59 -4.40
N LYS A 100 7.31 11.42 -3.40
CA LYS A 100 6.59 10.99 -2.20
C LYS A 100 5.23 10.41 -2.53
N ARG A 101 4.51 11.04 -3.46
CA ARG A 101 3.23 10.54 -3.95
C ARG A 101 3.36 9.15 -4.54
N VAL A 102 4.31 8.96 -5.45
CA VAL A 102 4.52 7.67 -6.12
C VAL A 102 4.93 6.60 -5.11
N GLU A 103 5.84 6.90 -4.18
CA GLU A 103 6.27 5.96 -3.14
C GLU A 103 5.14 5.61 -2.15
N PHE A 104 4.26 6.57 -1.81
CA PHE A 104 3.09 6.30 -0.99
C PHE A 104 2.09 5.35 -1.68
N ILE A 105 1.77 5.60 -2.96
CA ILE A 105 0.92 4.70 -3.76
C ILE A 105 1.58 3.32 -3.89
N ARG A 106 2.89 3.28 -4.14
CA ARG A 106 3.67 2.05 -4.25
C ARG A 106 3.62 1.21 -2.96
N TRP A 107 3.65 1.87 -1.80
CA TRP A 107 3.46 1.24 -0.49
C TRP A 107 2.03 0.68 -0.32
N GLN A 108 0.99 1.40 -0.77
CA GLN A 108 -0.39 0.90 -0.74
C GLN A 108 -0.55 -0.36 -1.60
N VAL A 109 0.01 -0.37 -2.82
CA VAL A 109 -0.03 -1.53 -3.73
C VAL A 109 0.66 -2.75 -3.12
N LEU A 110 1.83 -2.56 -2.47
CA LEU A 110 2.53 -3.66 -1.80
C LEU A 110 1.67 -4.30 -0.69
N ARG A 111 0.97 -3.46 0.08
CA ARG A 111 0.06 -3.92 1.14
C ARG A 111 -1.15 -4.66 0.61
N ALA A 112 -1.73 -4.21 -0.50
CA ALA A 112 -2.81 -4.93 -1.17
C ALA A 112 -2.34 -6.26 -1.78
N GLY A 113 -1.13 -6.30 -2.35
CA GLY A 113 -0.58 -7.48 -3.02
C GLY A 113 -0.24 -8.65 -2.07
N THR A 114 0.22 -8.36 -0.86
CA THR A 114 0.66 -9.40 0.10
C THR A 114 -0.45 -10.41 0.48
N PRO A 115 -1.65 -10.00 0.94
CA PRO A 115 -2.71 -10.93 1.27
C PRO A 115 -3.19 -11.73 0.04
N LEU A 116 -3.17 -11.14 -1.16
CA LEU A 116 -3.53 -11.86 -2.40
C LEU A 116 -2.59 -13.05 -2.67
N ARG A 117 -1.29 -12.89 -2.41
CA ARG A 117 -0.31 -13.99 -2.49
C ARG A 117 -0.59 -15.08 -1.46
N LEU A 118 -1.00 -14.70 -0.25
CA LEU A 118 -1.36 -15.66 0.80
C LEU A 118 -2.63 -16.43 0.42
N MET A 119 -3.64 -15.75 -0.12
CA MET A 119 -4.86 -16.39 -0.63
C MET A 119 -4.52 -17.40 -1.73
N ALA A 120 -3.65 -17.04 -2.66
CA ALA A 120 -3.22 -17.91 -3.75
C ALA A 120 -2.50 -19.21 -3.31
N GLN A 121 -2.05 -19.30 -2.05
CA GLN A 121 -1.50 -20.55 -1.51
C GLN A 121 -2.59 -21.58 -1.19
N ASN A 122 -3.85 -21.15 -1.06
CA ASN A 122 -4.99 -22.04 -0.91
C ASN A 122 -5.41 -22.55 -2.31
N ARG A 123 -5.49 -23.87 -2.50
CA ARG A 123 -5.89 -24.46 -3.80
C ARG A 123 -7.38 -24.24 -4.12
N GLU A 124 -8.20 -23.93 -3.14
CA GLU A 124 -9.66 -23.80 -3.31
C GLU A 124 -10.09 -22.47 -3.93
N VAL A 125 -9.23 -21.46 -3.97
CA VAL A 125 -9.60 -20.09 -4.40
C VAL A 125 -9.41 -19.83 -5.90
N GLY A 126 -9.00 -20.85 -6.67
CA GLY A 126 -8.78 -20.75 -8.11
C GLY A 126 -7.62 -19.81 -8.51
N PRO A 127 -7.50 -19.47 -9.81
CA PRO A 127 -6.33 -18.73 -10.32
C PRO A 127 -6.41 -17.21 -10.10
N ILE A 128 -7.57 -16.65 -9.74
CA ILE A 128 -7.80 -15.20 -9.69
C ILE A 128 -7.00 -14.48 -8.59
N PRO A 129 -6.88 -15.00 -7.36
CA PRO A 129 -6.03 -14.36 -6.36
C PRO A 129 -4.55 -14.30 -6.78
N LEU A 130 -4.07 -15.31 -7.51
CA LEU A 130 -2.73 -15.30 -8.07
C LEU A 130 -2.60 -14.26 -9.20
N ALA A 131 -3.60 -14.15 -10.08
CA ALA A 131 -3.66 -13.10 -11.10
C ALA A 131 -3.57 -11.70 -10.47
N ALA A 132 -4.39 -11.43 -9.44
CA ALA A 132 -4.40 -10.16 -8.74
C ALA A 132 -3.06 -9.87 -8.02
N ALA A 133 -2.44 -10.89 -7.43
CA ALA A 133 -1.11 -10.76 -6.82
C ALA A 133 -0.01 -10.40 -7.83
N HIS A 134 -0.07 -10.97 -9.04
CA HIS A 134 0.84 -10.63 -10.13
C HIS A 134 0.58 -9.22 -10.67
N ALA A 135 -0.69 -8.81 -10.80
CA ALA A 135 -1.05 -7.46 -11.20
C ALA A 135 -0.51 -6.41 -10.20
N ALA A 136 -0.68 -6.66 -8.90
CA ALA A 136 -0.11 -5.82 -7.85
C ALA A 136 1.42 -5.75 -7.92
N THR A 137 2.07 -6.87 -8.26
CA THR A 137 3.53 -6.91 -8.46
C THR A 137 3.97 -6.05 -9.64
N GLY A 138 3.31 -6.19 -10.80
CA GLY A 138 3.59 -5.38 -11.98
C GLY A 138 3.40 -3.89 -11.72
N LEU A 139 2.27 -3.51 -11.11
CA LEU A 139 1.98 -2.12 -10.74
C LEU A 139 3.01 -1.55 -9.75
N HIS A 140 3.38 -2.32 -8.72
CA HIS A 140 4.41 -1.91 -7.76
C HIS A 140 5.75 -1.62 -8.46
N THR A 141 6.15 -2.46 -9.42
CA THR A 141 7.38 -2.27 -10.19
C THR A 141 7.31 -1.05 -11.10
N LEU A 142 6.18 -0.84 -11.80
CA LEU A 142 5.96 0.35 -12.64
C LEU A 142 6.03 1.64 -11.83
N LEU A 143 5.44 1.68 -10.63
CA LEU A 143 5.53 2.83 -9.73
C LEU A 143 6.99 3.09 -9.32
N GLY A 144 7.78 2.05 -9.05
CA GLY A 144 9.21 2.21 -8.79
C GLY A 144 9.97 2.81 -9.98
N VAL A 145 9.63 2.40 -11.21
CA VAL A 145 10.20 2.97 -12.44
C VAL A 145 9.80 4.45 -12.59
N ILE A 146 8.56 4.81 -12.28
CA ILE A 146 8.09 6.21 -12.32
C ILE A 146 8.92 7.06 -11.36
N ALA A 147 9.10 6.61 -10.11
CA ALA A 147 9.90 7.32 -9.12
C ALA A 147 11.37 7.44 -9.57
N ALA A 148 11.98 6.35 -10.04
CA ALA A 148 13.38 6.35 -10.48
C ALA A 148 13.64 7.16 -11.76
N SER A 149 12.63 7.34 -12.60
CA SER A 149 12.73 8.04 -13.90
C SER A 149 12.21 9.48 -13.84
N GLN A 150 11.94 10.01 -12.65
CA GLN A 150 11.32 11.33 -12.50
C GLN A 150 12.17 12.41 -13.17
N GLY A 151 11.55 13.19 -14.05
CA GLY A 151 12.21 14.24 -14.81
C GLY A 151 13.12 13.76 -15.96
N ALA A 152 13.52 12.48 -16.00
CA ALA A 152 14.47 11.95 -16.99
C ALA A 152 13.96 12.11 -18.43
N VAL A 153 12.66 11.92 -18.65
CA VAL A 153 12.03 12.14 -19.98
C VAL A 153 12.10 13.62 -20.37
N ALA A 154 11.83 14.53 -19.44
CA ALA A 154 11.82 15.97 -19.71
C ALA A 154 13.23 16.51 -19.99
N THR A 155 14.26 15.92 -19.37
CA THR A 155 15.66 16.34 -19.53
C THR A 155 16.40 15.56 -20.63
N GLY A 156 15.77 14.54 -21.23
CA GLY A 156 16.42 13.68 -22.21
C GLY A 156 17.51 12.79 -21.62
N ASP A 157 17.43 12.45 -20.33
CA ASP A 157 18.39 11.57 -19.65
C ASP A 157 18.15 10.10 -20.02
N VAL A 158 18.70 9.71 -21.16
CA VAL A 158 18.61 8.35 -21.70
C VAL A 158 19.29 7.33 -20.78
N ALA A 159 20.32 7.72 -20.03
CA ALA A 159 21.05 6.78 -19.16
C ALA A 159 20.16 6.33 -17.99
N THR A 160 19.47 7.27 -17.34
CA THR A 160 18.50 6.96 -16.27
C THR A 160 17.35 6.09 -16.79
N LEU A 161 16.82 6.39 -17.98
CA LEU A 161 15.76 5.59 -18.60
C LEU A 161 16.24 4.17 -18.97
N ALA A 162 17.43 4.05 -19.56
CA ALA A 162 18.02 2.77 -19.92
C ALA A 162 18.28 1.88 -18.69
N ALA A 163 18.60 2.48 -17.54
CA ALA A 163 18.79 1.75 -16.29
C ALA A 163 17.49 1.09 -15.77
N GLN A 164 16.31 1.43 -16.30
CA GLN A 164 15.02 0.86 -15.88
C GLN A 164 14.51 -0.28 -16.78
N VAL A 165 15.27 -0.66 -17.82
CA VAL A 165 14.81 -1.65 -18.82
C VAL A 165 14.47 -3.00 -18.18
N GLU A 166 15.30 -3.50 -17.27
CA GLU A 166 15.07 -4.78 -16.59
C GLU A 166 13.80 -4.74 -15.72
N GLN A 167 13.55 -3.62 -15.04
CA GLN A 167 12.37 -3.41 -14.21
C GLN A 167 11.11 -3.31 -15.06
N LEU A 168 11.18 -2.65 -16.22
CA LEU A 168 10.08 -2.60 -17.19
C LEU A 168 9.75 -3.99 -17.75
N GLN A 169 10.77 -4.79 -18.05
CA GLN A 169 10.60 -6.18 -18.48
C GLN A 169 9.97 -7.04 -17.38
N ALA A 170 10.47 -6.95 -16.15
CA ALA A 170 9.92 -7.67 -15.00
C ALA A 170 8.46 -7.26 -14.70
N ALA A 171 8.13 -5.97 -14.83
CA ALA A 171 6.75 -5.49 -14.69
C ALA A 171 5.84 -6.09 -15.76
N ARG A 172 6.30 -6.11 -17.02
CA ARG A 172 5.58 -6.70 -18.14
C ARG A 172 5.32 -8.19 -17.92
N GLU A 173 6.34 -8.96 -17.54
CA GLU A 173 6.21 -10.40 -17.28
C GLU A 173 5.20 -10.70 -16.15
N ALA A 174 5.22 -9.88 -15.09
CA ALA A 174 4.24 -10.01 -14.02
C ALA A 174 2.81 -9.74 -14.53
N LEU A 175 2.60 -8.70 -15.34
CA LEU A 175 1.29 -8.39 -15.92
C LEU A 175 0.82 -9.46 -16.91
N GLU A 176 1.71 -10.01 -17.74
CA GLU A 176 1.39 -11.13 -18.64
C GLU A 176 0.97 -12.37 -17.86
N THR A 177 1.65 -12.67 -16.74
CA THR A 177 1.26 -13.77 -15.85
C THR A 177 -0.10 -13.53 -15.21
N ALA A 178 -0.43 -12.28 -14.86
CA ALA A 178 -1.75 -11.91 -14.36
C ALA A 178 -2.85 -12.15 -15.42
N ILE A 179 -2.59 -11.75 -16.66
CA ILE A 179 -3.49 -11.99 -17.80
C ILE A 179 -3.68 -13.49 -18.01
N GLY A 180 -2.60 -14.27 -18.09
CA GLY A 180 -2.68 -15.71 -18.31
C GLY A 180 -3.48 -16.47 -17.24
N ASN A 181 -3.37 -16.07 -15.97
CA ASN A 181 -4.20 -16.65 -14.89
C ASN A 181 -5.67 -16.25 -15.00
N THR A 182 -5.97 -15.06 -15.52
CA THR A 182 -7.35 -14.62 -15.80
C THR A 182 -7.93 -15.42 -16.95
N ASP A 183 -7.17 -15.58 -18.04
CA ASP A 183 -7.56 -16.37 -19.21
C ASP A 183 -7.82 -17.84 -18.86
N LEU A 184 -7.01 -18.41 -17.95
CA LEU A 184 -7.23 -19.77 -17.45
C LEU A 184 -8.64 -19.94 -16.86
N LEU A 185 -9.10 -19.00 -16.03
CA LEU A 185 -10.47 -19.07 -15.50
C LEU A 185 -11.50 -18.90 -16.61
N LEU A 186 -11.30 -17.94 -17.52
CA LEU A 186 -12.22 -17.74 -18.64
C LEU A 186 -12.37 -19.00 -19.49
N ASP A 187 -11.28 -19.70 -19.76
CA ASP A 187 -11.30 -20.94 -20.54
C ASP A 187 -11.93 -22.10 -19.77
N MET A 188 -11.72 -22.19 -18.46
CA MET A 188 -12.46 -23.13 -17.59
C MET A 188 -13.97 -22.86 -17.66
N LEU A 189 -14.40 -21.60 -17.63
CA LEU A 189 -15.82 -21.23 -17.71
C LEU A 189 -16.42 -21.54 -19.09
N LYS A 190 -15.72 -21.23 -20.18
CA LYS A 190 -16.13 -21.62 -21.54
C LYS A 190 -16.30 -23.13 -21.68
N SER A 191 -15.44 -23.91 -21.03
CA SER A 191 -15.50 -25.38 -21.08
C SER A 191 -16.77 -25.96 -20.43
N VAL A 192 -17.45 -25.20 -19.57
CA VAL A 192 -18.72 -25.57 -18.93
C VAL A 192 -19.94 -24.83 -19.51
N GLY A 193 -19.79 -24.12 -20.63
CA GLY A 193 -20.90 -23.52 -21.39
C GLY A 193 -21.32 -22.11 -20.93
N LEU A 194 -20.44 -21.37 -20.27
CA LEU A 194 -20.59 -19.93 -19.99
C LEU A 194 -19.85 -19.07 -21.02
#